data_AF-A0A8J1VJB8-F1
#
_entry.id   AF-A0A8J1VJB8-F1
#
_cell.length_a   1.000
_cell.length_b   1.000
_cell.length_c   1.000
_cell.angle_alpha   90.00
_cell.angle_beta   90.00
_cell.angle_gamma   90.00
#
_symmetry.space_group_name_H-M   'P 1'
#
loop_
_entity.id
_entity.type
_entity.pdbx_description
1 polymer ?
#
loop_
_entity_poly.entity_id
_entity_poly.type
_entity_poly.pdbx_seq_one_letter_code
_entity_poly.pdbx_strand_id
1 'polypeptide(L)'
;MANLALTPLRSSFSTVASRRTLITSTSSSSRWVNARSRIPVHRSLATASKPPSQRPSSRFSGVSPLFGGLIGIGVFVTCYAVFEVYFRKSIWPENIRTPLNIAIKAKMRGDIERSEKYYRRAMEAARSMPSAALAPNPLLKVSGIYISLASALEDSGNTGKAFEALRKALELFGSDPLAADPASRTGTSWTHGAKLSQAEHIRAIGLSQKLGQLALQISTSSIVQPYPAQTHPDKPKSWNQAAEAYLTSALTAMLRMGLATYPATITGPVVVGRDVDLPDSSYGDEAGRVDKRGLGMTLESLSEVYARKGETDVAGQLLLQAISTLLPPNADEIPPVADQCQAALFMTTISAYALQSHSPEAIKASRSWSLRCLESVDHALKNAGGLTLNESAAVLCGRAKSMGSFNLGMLEEIESKVPEATAYFEQAFNSAKKAGFQRGQKEAIDALRRLHGTRPVTRSDI
;
A
#
# COMPACT_ATOMS: atom_id res chain seq x y z
N MET A 1 46.64 30.13 46.04
CA MET A 1 46.03 30.23 44.69
C MET A 1 45.17 28.99 44.51
N ALA A 2 43.85 29.17 44.58
CA ALA A 2 42.87 28.10 44.65
C ALA A 2 42.48 27.63 43.24
N ASN A 3 42.60 26.33 42.97
CA ASN A 3 42.08 25.70 41.76
C ASN A 3 40.67 25.17 42.04
N LEU A 4 39.67 25.83 41.44
CA LEU A 4 38.28 25.39 41.39
C LEU A 4 38.14 24.30 40.31
N ALA A 5 37.90 23.06 40.74
CA ALA A 5 37.48 21.97 39.88
C ALA A 5 35.95 22.03 39.72
N LEU A 6 35.48 22.36 38.52
CA LEU A 6 34.08 22.23 38.13
C LEU A 6 33.84 20.83 37.58
N THR A 7 33.11 20.01 38.34
CA THR A 7 32.51 18.75 37.87
C THR A 7 31.29 19.03 36.99
N PRO A 8 31.13 18.41 35.81
CA PRO A 8 29.90 18.55 35.04
C PRO A 8 28.81 17.62 35.60
N LEU A 9 27.66 18.22 35.92
CA LEU A 9 26.41 17.54 36.23
C LEU A 9 25.95 16.73 35.00
N ARG A 10 25.91 15.40 35.17
CA ARG A 10 25.27 14.46 34.24
C ARG A 10 23.77 14.70 34.26
N SER A 11 23.23 15.38 33.26
CA SER A 11 21.80 15.42 33.01
C SER A 11 21.38 14.16 32.27
N SER A 12 20.61 13.31 32.94
CA SER A 12 19.95 12.15 32.34
C SER A 12 18.76 12.63 31.50
N PHE A 13 19.02 13.08 30.28
CA PHE A 13 17.96 13.31 29.29
C PHE A 13 17.64 12.00 28.58
N SER A 14 16.51 11.40 28.95
CA SER A 14 15.91 10.28 28.24
C SER A 14 15.43 10.76 26.88
N THR A 15 16.22 10.50 25.83
CA THR A 15 15.83 10.71 24.44
C THR A 15 14.66 9.80 24.12
N VAL A 16 13.42 10.32 24.20
CA VAL A 16 12.25 9.67 23.61
C VAL A 16 12.40 9.84 22.09
N ALA A 17 13.23 8.99 21.50
CA ALA A 17 13.33 8.86 20.07
C ALA A 17 11.93 8.56 19.53
N SER A 18 11.40 9.50 18.76
CA SER A 18 10.14 9.41 18.02
C SER A 18 10.17 8.17 17.14
N ARG A 19 9.69 7.04 17.67
CA ARG A 19 9.53 5.77 16.94
C ARG A 19 8.33 5.89 16.01
N ARG A 20 8.48 6.68 14.95
CA ARG A 20 7.63 6.54 13.76
C ARG A 20 8.10 5.29 13.00
N THR A 21 7.20 4.34 12.85
CA THR A 21 7.38 3.16 11.99
C THR A 21 6.31 3.30 10.92
N LEU A 22 6.69 3.46 9.66
CA LEU A 22 5.73 3.53 8.56
C LEU A 22 5.20 2.15 8.17
N ILE A 23 4.06 2.20 7.48
CA ILE A 23 2.98 1.22 7.43
C ILE A 23 3.11 0.30 6.22
N THR A 24 2.89 -1.00 6.42
CA THR A 24 2.32 -1.89 5.41
C THR A 24 0.82 -2.05 5.69
N SER A 25 0.01 -1.77 4.66
CA SER A 25 -1.41 -2.10 4.58
C SER A 25 -1.56 -3.62 4.75
N THR A 26 -1.93 -4.08 5.95
CA THR A 26 -2.44 -5.44 6.14
C THR A 26 -3.96 -5.33 6.08
N SER A 27 -4.55 -5.79 4.98
CA SER A 27 -5.99 -5.95 4.88
C SER A 27 -6.41 -7.02 5.90
N SER A 28 -6.84 -6.57 7.07
CA SER A 28 -7.44 -7.42 8.10
C SER A 28 -8.77 -7.95 7.53
N SER A 29 -8.74 -9.17 7.02
CA SER A 29 -9.96 -9.92 6.72
C SER A 29 -10.78 -10.06 7.99
N SER A 30 -12.00 -9.53 7.96
CA SER A 30 -12.95 -9.56 9.05
C SER A 30 -13.27 -11.02 9.42
N ARG A 31 -12.90 -11.39 10.65
CA ARG A 31 -13.30 -12.63 11.31
C ARG A 31 -14.81 -12.60 11.52
N TRP A 32 -15.56 -13.28 10.65
CA TRP A 32 -16.94 -13.63 10.92
C TRP A 32 -16.97 -14.73 11.99
N VAL A 33 -17.22 -14.33 13.23
CA VAL A 33 -17.61 -15.23 14.32
C VAL A 33 -19.06 -15.61 14.07
N ASN A 34 -19.30 -16.78 13.49
CA ASN A 34 -20.64 -17.37 13.39
C ASN A 34 -21.12 -17.75 14.79
N ALA A 35 -22.00 -16.92 15.35
CA ALA A 35 -22.73 -17.21 16.58
C ALA A 35 -24.24 -17.21 16.31
N ARG A 36 -24.87 -18.36 16.64
CA ARG A 36 -26.31 -18.61 16.80
C ARG A 36 -27.09 -18.75 15.48
N SER A 37 -28.11 -19.59 15.35
CA SER A 37 -29.06 -20.13 16.33
C SER A 37 -29.70 -21.42 15.79
N ARG A 38 -29.99 -22.38 16.67
CA ARG A 38 -30.85 -23.53 16.37
C ARG A 38 -32.30 -23.06 16.40
N ILE A 39 -33.00 -23.17 15.27
CA ILE A 39 -34.46 -22.98 15.20
C ILE A 39 -35.10 -24.37 15.31
N PRO A 40 -36.03 -24.60 16.25
CA PRO A 40 -36.78 -25.85 16.32
C PRO A 40 -37.85 -25.89 15.21
N VAL A 41 -37.81 -26.93 14.38
CA VAL A 41 -38.80 -27.19 13.34
C VAL A 41 -40.02 -27.86 13.98
N HIS A 42 -41.12 -27.13 14.11
CA HIS A 42 -42.42 -27.71 14.41
C HIS A 42 -42.99 -28.38 13.16
N ARG A 43 -43.21 -29.70 13.27
CA ARG A 43 -43.84 -30.56 12.28
C ARG A 43 -45.35 -30.46 12.46
N SER A 44 -46.06 -29.85 11.50
CA SER A 44 -47.53 -29.88 11.46
C SER A 44 -47.97 -30.86 10.37
N LEU A 45 -48.63 -31.94 10.78
CA LEU A 45 -49.31 -32.91 9.94
C LEU A 45 -50.70 -32.35 9.61
N ALA A 46 -50.94 -32.04 8.33
CA ALA A 46 -52.28 -31.78 7.81
C ALA A 46 -52.60 -32.82 6.73
N THR A 47 -53.61 -33.63 7.04
CA THR A 47 -54.31 -34.58 6.16
C THR A 47 -55.34 -33.88 5.27
N ALA A 48 -55.73 -34.60 4.21
CA ALA A 48 -56.84 -34.35 3.27
C ALA A 48 -56.52 -33.35 2.13
N SER A 49 -56.92 -33.54 0.87
CA SER A 49 -57.86 -34.46 0.24
C SER A 49 -57.53 -34.62 -1.26
N LYS A 50 -57.99 -35.72 -1.84
CA LYS A 50 -57.91 -36.13 -3.26
C LYS A 50 -58.41 -35.04 -4.23
N PRO A 51 -57.73 -34.73 -5.36
CA PRO A 51 -58.32 -33.97 -6.46
C PRO A 51 -58.89 -34.89 -7.54
N PRO A 52 -59.93 -34.46 -8.29
CA PRO A 52 -60.50 -35.23 -9.38
C PRO A 52 -59.70 -35.05 -10.67
N SER A 53 -59.74 -36.12 -11.48
CA SER A 53 -59.27 -36.22 -12.86
C SER A 53 -59.84 -35.11 -13.76
N GLN A 54 -58.96 -34.35 -14.41
CA GLN A 54 -59.30 -33.56 -15.59
C GLN A 54 -58.20 -33.66 -16.68
N ARG A 55 -58.70 -33.67 -17.91
CA ARG A 55 -58.06 -34.03 -19.20
C ARG A 55 -57.02 -32.99 -19.69
N PRO A 56 -56.15 -33.37 -20.65
CA PRO A 56 -55.07 -32.50 -21.11
C PRO A 56 -55.60 -31.48 -22.13
N SER A 57 -55.63 -30.21 -21.76
CA SER A 57 -55.79 -29.10 -22.70
C SER A 57 -54.47 -28.36 -22.86
N SER A 58 -53.82 -28.61 -23.99
CA SER A 58 -52.68 -27.86 -24.50
C SER A 58 -53.05 -26.40 -24.77
N ARG A 59 -52.65 -25.48 -23.89
CA ARG A 59 -52.51 -24.05 -24.19
C ARG A 59 -51.30 -23.50 -23.43
N PHE A 60 -50.15 -23.47 -24.09
CA PHE A 60 -49.00 -22.67 -23.66
C PHE A 60 -49.35 -21.19 -23.87
N SER A 61 -50.03 -20.59 -22.89
CA SER A 61 -50.34 -19.16 -22.88
C SER A 61 -49.31 -18.40 -22.05
N GLY A 62 -48.57 -17.52 -22.73
CA GLY A 62 -47.99 -16.29 -22.17
C GLY A 62 -47.12 -16.44 -20.93
N VAL A 63 -45.88 -16.88 -21.11
CA VAL A 63 -44.84 -16.64 -20.10
C VAL A 63 -44.69 -15.12 -19.98
N SER A 64 -45.03 -14.58 -18.80
CA SER A 64 -44.94 -13.14 -18.53
C SER A 64 -43.55 -12.62 -18.94
N PRO A 65 -43.43 -11.47 -19.63
CA PRO A 65 -42.15 -10.92 -20.06
C PRO A 65 -41.15 -10.72 -18.90
N LEU A 66 -41.66 -10.56 -17.68
CA LEU A 66 -40.84 -10.54 -16.46
C LEU A 66 -40.16 -11.89 -16.16
N PHE A 67 -40.87 -13.00 -16.39
CA PHE A 67 -40.33 -14.35 -16.18
C PHE A 67 -39.32 -14.74 -17.27
N GLY A 68 -39.57 -14.32 -18.53
CA GLY A 68 -38.60 -14.44 -19.61
C GLY A 68 -37.32 -13.62 -19.36
N GLY A 69 -37.46 -12.40 -18.84
CA GLY A 69 -36.33 -11.55 -18.45
C GLY A 69 -35.46 -12.16 -17.35
N LEU A 70 -36.08 -12.73 -16.31
CA LEU A 70 -35.35 -13.39 -15.22
C LEU A 70 -34.59 -14.65 -15.68
N ILE A 71 -35.18 -15.45 -16.57
CA ILE A 71 -34.49 -16.60 -17.17
C ILE A 71 -33.31 -16.13 -18.03
N GLY A 72 -33.50 -15.07 -18.84
CA GLY A 72 -32.44 -14.49 -19.65
C GLY A 72 -31.25 -14.01 -18.82
N ILE A 73 -31.50 -13.30 -17.72
CA ILE A 73 -30.47 -12.86 -16.77
C ILE A 73 -29.79 -14.07 -16.12
N GLY A 74 -30.54 -15.08 -15.69
CA GLY A 74 -29.99 -16.29 -15.08
C GLY A 74 -29.04 -17.06 -16.01
N VAL A 75 -29.43 -17.21 -17.29
CA VAL A 75 -28.59 -17.83 -18.31
C VAL A 75 -27.36 -16.98 -18.59
N PHE A 76 -27.52 -15.66 -18.72
CA PHE A 76 -26.40 -14.75 -18.97
C PHE A 76 -25.36 -14.76 -17.84
N VAL A 77 -25.81 -14.71 -16.58
CA VAL A 77 -24.93 -14.81 -15.39
C VAL A 77 -24.21 -16.15 -15.35
N THR A 78 -24.92 -17.24 -15.69
CA THR A 78 -24.32 -18.59 -15.71
C THR A 78 -23.31 -18.74 -16.84
N CYS A 79 -23.62 -18.25 -18.04
CA CYS A 79 -22.69 -18.22 -19.18
C CYS A 79 -21.46 -17.37 -18.87
N TYR A 80 -21.64 -16.20 -18.25
CA TYR A 80 -20.53 -15.33 -17.83
C TYR A 80 -19.64 -16.02 -16.77
N ALA A 81 -20.24 -16.68 -15.77
CA ALA A 81 -19.48 -17.43 -14.77
C ALA A 81 -18.71 -18.62 -15.37
N VAL A 82 -19.32 -19.36 -16.31
CA VAL A 82 -18.65 -20.45 -17.03
C VAL A 82 -17.52 -19.92 -17.91
N PHE A 83 -17.75 -18.78 -18.58
CA PHE A 83 -16.75 -18.09 -19.39
C PHE A 83 -15.54 -17.67 -18.53
N GLU A 84 -15.75 -17.00 -17.40
CA GLU A 84 -14.67 -16.67 -16.46
C GLU A 84 -13.89 -17.91 -16.00
N VAL A 85 -14.59 -18.99 -15.66
CA VAL A 85 -13.96 -20.26 -15.23
C VAL A 85 -13.16 -20.88 -16.37
N TYR A 86 -13.64 -20.79 -17.61
CA TYR A 86 -12.94 -21.26 -18.80
C TYR A 86 -11.64 -20.46 -19.02
N PHE A 87 -11.70 -19.13 -19.03
CA PHE A 87 -10.49 -18.29 -19.14
C PHE A 87 -9.51 -18.55 -18.00
N ARG A 88 -9.99 -18.73 -16.76
CA ARG A 88 -9.13 -19.09 -15.63
C ARG A 88 -8.45 -20.46 -15.82
N LYS A 89 -9.09 -21.42 -16.49
CA LYS A 89 -8.49 -22.71 -16.86
C LYS A 89 -7.49 -22.59 -18.01
N SER A 90 -7.66 -21.64 -18.91
CA SER A 90 -6.78 -21.44 -20.08
C SER A 90 -5.49 -20.67 -19.79
N ILE A 91 -5.42 -19.87 -18.71
CA ILE A 91 -4.26 -19.00 -18.44
C ILE A 91 -3.01 -19.78 -17.98
N TRP A 92 -3.22 -20.89 -17.25
CA TRP A 92 -2.15 -21.66 -16.60
C TRP A 92 -2.20 -23.15 -16.94
N PRO A 93 -1.10 -23.74 -17.42
CA PRO A 93 -0.96 -25.19 -17.54
C PRO A 93 -1.22 -25.91 -16.21
N GLU A 94 -1.70 -27.16 -16.26
CA GLU A 94 -2.17 -27.90 -15.08
C GLU A 94 -1.12 -28.10 -13.98
N ASN A 95 0.14 -28.30 -14.39
CA ASN A 95 1.28 -28.43 -13.49
C ASN A 95 1.56 -27.17 -12.65
N ILE A 96 1.21 -25.97 -13.12
CA ILE A 96 1.27 -24.72 -12.33
C ILE A 96 -0.05 -24.47 -11.62
N ARG A 97 -1.18 -24.63 -12.33
CA ARG A 97 -2.52 -24.26 -11.86
C ARG A 97 -2.87 -24.99 -10.57
N THR A 98 -2.59 -26.29 -10.48
CA THR A 98 -2.92 -27.11 -9.31
C THR A 98 -2.19 -26.64 -8.04
N PRO A 99 -0.84 -26.57 -8.01
CA PRO A 99 -0.14 -26.05 -6.83
C PRO A 99 -0.49 -24.59 -6.53
N LEU A 100 -0.65 -23.73 -7.54
CA LEU A 100 -1.00 -22.33 -7.33
C LEU A 100 -2.36 -22.15 -6.62
N ASN A 101 -3.38 -22.90 -7.04
CA ASN A 101 -4.69 -22.87 -6.38
C ASN A 101 -4.63 -23.36 -4.93
N ILE A 102 -3.79 -24.37 -4.65
CA ILE A 102 -3.59 -24.87 -3.29
C ILE A 102 -2.89 -23.79 -2.44
N ALA A 103 -1.88 -23.12 -3.01
CA ALA A 103 -1.17 -22.04 -2.33
C ALA A 103 -2.10 -20.87 -1.95
N ILE A 104 -2.89 -20.38 -2.91
CA ILE A 104 -3.85 -19.28 -2.67
C ILE A 104 -4.88 -19.68 -1.61
N LYS A 105 -5.46 -20.89 -1.69
CA LYS A 105 -6.40 -21.38 -0.68
C LYS A 105 -5.76 -21.51 0.71
N ALA A 106 -4.50 -21.93 0.79
CA ALA A 106 -3.77 -22.02 2.05
C ALA A 106 -3.51 -20.62 2.64
N LYS A 107 -3.08 -19.65 1.81
CA LYS A 107 -2.92 -18.24 2.21
C LYS A 107 -4.22 -17.68 2.80
N MET A 108 -5.35 -17.85 2.12
CA MET A 108 -6.66 -17.36 2.60
C MET A 108 -7.10 -18.01 3.92
N ARG A 109 -6.61 -19.21 4.25
CA ARG A 109 -6.86 -19.89 5.52
C ARG A 109 -5.87 -19.50 6.62
N GLY A 110 -4.87 -18.68 6.32
CA GLY A 110 -3.77 -18.34 7.23
C GLY A 110 -2.70 -19.43 7.38
N ASP A 111 -2.73 -20.48 6.56
CA ASP A 111 -1.71 -21.54 6.55
C ASP A 111 -0.54 -21.13 5.63
N ILE A 112 0.33 -20.26 6.17
CA ILE A 112 1.39 -19.62 5.38
C ILE A 112 2.50 -20.60 5.00
N GLU A 113 2.85 -21.54 5.87
CA GLU A 113 3.89 -22.55 5.56
C GLU A 113 3.49 -23.43 4.38
N ARG A 114 2.23 -23.90 4.38
CA ARG A 114 1.69 -24.65 3.26
C ARG A 114 1.61 -23.79 2.02
N SER A 115 1.14 -22.54 2.15
CA SER A 115 1.10 -21.58 1.06
C SER A 115 2.46 -21.40 0.39
N GLU A 116 3.51 -21.14 1.17
CA GLU A 116 4.89 -20.99 0.70
C GLU A 116 5.36 -22.24 -0.06
N LYS A 117 5.15 -23.44 0.51
CA LYS A 117 5.55 -24.71 -0.11
C LYS A 117 4.94 -24.88 -1.50
N TYR A 118 3.65 -24.58 -1.65
CA TYR A 118 2.96 -24.77 -2.93
C TYR A 118 3.27 -23.64 -3.93
N TYR A 119 3.49 -22.40 -3.49
CA TYR A 119 4.01 -21.35 -4.36
C TYR A 119 5.38 -21.71 -4.93
N ARG A 120 6.30 -22.23 -4.11
CA ARG A 120 7.63 -22.70 -4.57
C ARG A 120 7.52 -23.78 -5.64
N ARG A 121 6.66 -24.78 -5.42
CA ARG A 121 6.37 -25.83 -6.43
C ARG A 121 5.81 -25.25 -7.73
N ALA A 122 4.89 -24.29 -7.65
CA ALA A 122 4.33 -23.62 -8.83
C ALA A 122 5.41 -22.83 -9.58
N MET A 123 6.33 -22.17 -8.88
CA MET A 123 7.46 -21.44 -9.50
C MET A 123 8.47 -22.39 -10.16
N GLU A 124 8.82 -23.50 -9.51
CA GLU A 124 9.70 -24.53 -10.06
C GLU A 124 9.11 -25.09 -11.37
N ALA A 125 7.82 -25.46 -11.35
CA ALA A 125 7.10 -25.92 -12.53
C ALA A 125 7.03 -24.85 -13.64
N ALA A 126 6.89 -23.58 -13.29
CA ALA A 126 6.88 -22.50 -14.26
C ALA A 126 8.25 -22.28 -14.93
N ARG A 127 9.34 -22.37 -14.15
CA ARG A 127 10.71 -22.19 -14.65
C ARG A 127 11.21 -23.38 -15.45
N SER A 128 10.69 -24.58 -15.20
CA SER A 128 11.03 -25.78 -15.99
C SER A 128 10.39 -25.80 -17.37
N MET A 129 9.44 -24.90 -17.65
CA MET A 129 8.79 -24.81 -18.96
C MET A 129 9.41 -23.71 -19.83
N PRO A 130 9.39 -23.88 -21.17
CA PRO A 130 9.80 -22.83 -22.09
C PRO A 130 8.84 -21.63 -21.98
N SER A 131 9.37 -20.42 -22.12
CA SER A 131 8.60 -19.18 -22.03
C SER A 131 7.42 -19.13 -23.02
N ALA A 132 7.54 -19.77 -24.19
CA ALA A 132 6.47 -19.92 -25.18
C ALA A 132 5.23 -20.66 -24.64
N ALA A 133 5.40 -21.66 -23.76
CA ALA A 133 4.29 -22.41 -23.17
C ALA A 133 3.47 -21.57 -22.16
N LEU A 134 3.99 -20.42 -21.74
CA LEU A 134 3.34 -19.49 -20.83
C LEU A 134 2.80 -18.25 -21.55
N ALA A 135 2.77 -18.22 -22.88
CA ALA A 135 2.19 -17.12 -23.63
C ALA A 135 0.71 -16.86 -23.26
N PRO A 136 0.21 -15.61 -23.37
CA PRO A 136 0.98 -14.37 -23.56
C PRO A 136 1.69 -13.91 -22.27
N ASN A 137 2.73 -13.09 -22.41
CA ASN A 137 3.44 -12.40 -21.31
C ASN A 137 4.00 -13.33 -20.21
N PRO A 138 4.94 -14.23 -20.53
CA PRO A 138 5.49 -15.20 -19.59
C PRO A 138 6.14 -14.54 -18.36
N LEU A 139 6.83 -13.40 -18.52
CA LEU A 139 7.45 -12.69 -17.39
C LEU A 139 6.42 -12.13 -16.42
N LEU A 140 5.34 -11.52 -16.92
CA LEU A 140 4.27 -10.98 -16.06
C LEU A 140 3.58 -12.10 -15.27
N LYS A 141 3.36 -13.25 -15.91
CA LYS A 141 2.79 -14.44 -15.27
C LYS A 141 3.69 -14.96 -14.15
N VAL A 142 4.95 -15.25 -14.45
CA VAL A 142 5.88 -15.86 -13.47
C VAL A 142 6.20 -14.88 -12.34
N SER A 143 6.47 -13.61 -12.64
CA SER A 143 6.67 -12.58 -11.61
C SER A 143 5.45 -12.41 -10.70
N GLY A 144 4.22 -12.57 -11.22
CA GLY A 144 3.00 -12.58 -10.42
C GLY A 144 2.95 -13.69 -9.36
N ILE A 145 3.52 -14.86 -9.64
CA ILE A 145 3.65 -15.95 -8.64
C ILE A 145 4.60 -15.52 -7.52
N TYR A 146 5.74 -14.91 -7.86
CA TYR A 146 6.69 -14.37 -6.85
C TYR A 146 6.06 -13.26 -6.00
N ILE A 147 5.32 -12.34 -6.61
CA ILE A 147 4.61 -11.26 -5.90
C ILE A 147 3.59 -11.85 -4.92
N SER A 148 2.84 -12.86 -5.35
CA SER A 148 1.85 -13.54 -4.50
C SER A 148 2.51 -14.26 -3.31
N LEU A 149 3.64 -14.91 -3.55
CA LEU A 149 4.46 -15.52 -2.50
C LEU A 149 5.01 -14.47 -1.53
N ALA A 150 5.59 -13.39 -2.05
CA ALA A 150 6.14 -12.31 -1.25
C ALA A 150 5.07 -11.70 -0.34
N SER A 151 3.87 -11.45 -0.87
CA SER A 151 2.73 -10.98 -0.08
C SER A 151 2.34 -11.98 1.03
N ALA A 152 2.29 -13.28 0.75
CA ALA A 152 2.02 -14.28 1.80
C ALA A 152 3.11 -14.31 2.89
N LEU A 153 4.37 -14.08 2.51
CA LEU A 153 5.49 -13.99 3.45
C LEU A 153 5.43 -12.71 4.29
N GLU A 154 5.07 -11.58 3.69
CA GLU A 154 4.81 -10.32 4.40
C GLU A 154 3.69 -10.46 5.44
N ASP A 155 2.59 -11.12 5.07
CA ASP A 155 1.45 -11.38 5.98
C ASP A 155 1.89 -12.17 7.23
N SER A 156 2.91 -13.03 7.11
CA SER A 156 3.51 -13.76 8.24
C SER A 156 4.62 -13.02 8.98
N GLY A 157 4.95 -11.78 8.58
CA GLY A 157 6.06 -11.01 9.12
C GLY A 157 7.44 -11.44 8.62
N ASN A 158 7.53 -12.37 7.65
CA ASN A 158 8.79 -12.84 7.08
C ASN A 158 9.28 -11.94 5.94
N THR A 159 9.53 -10.67 6.26
CA THR A 159 9.87 -9.61 5.30
C THR A 159 11.18 -9.86 4.55
N GLY A 160 12.19 -10.47 5.18
CA GLY A 160 13.44 -10.83 4.49
C GLY A 160 13.25 -11.90 3.41
N LYS A 161 12.47 -12.95 3.67
CA LYS A 161 12.12 -13.93 2.61
C LYS A 161 11.26 -13.29 1.52
N ALA A 162 10.35 -12.39 1.88
CA ALA A 162 9.52 -11.66 0.92
C ALA A 162 10.39 -10.80 -0.02
N PHE A 163 11.34 -10.06 0.56
CA PHE A 163 12.33 -9.28 -0.19
C PHE A 163 13.11 -10.16 -1.17
N GLU A 164 13.61 -11.31 -0.72
CA GLU A 164 14.33 -12.27 -1.58
C GLU A 164 13.45 -12.83 -2.72
N ALA A 165 12.16 -13.07 -2.48
CA ALA A 165 11.24 -13.50 -3.51
C ALA A 165 11.02 -12.40 -4.58
N LEU A 166 10.84 -11.14 -4.17
CA LEU A 166 10.70 -10.02 -5.11
C LEU A 166 11.99 -9.71 -5.86
N ARG A 167 13.15 -9.86 -5.21
CA ARG A 167 14.46 -9.69 -5.85
C ARG A 167 14.63 -10.70 -6.98
N LYS A 168 14.32 -11.97 -6.72
CA LYS A 168 14.30 -13.02 -7.75
C LYS A 168 13.28 -12.74 -8.86
N ALA A 169 12.15 -12.12 -8.54
CA ALA A 169 11.18 -11.70 -9.54
C ALA A 169 11.74 -10.61 -10.47
N LEU A 170 12.43 -9.61 -9.91
CA LEU A 170 13.06 -8.53 -10.67
C LEU A 170 14.17 -9.07 -11.59
N GLU A 171 14.96 -10.04 -11.12
CA GLU A 171 16.01 -10.70 -11.90
C GLU A 171 15.48 -11.43 -13.15
N LEU A 172 14.19 -11.79 -13.20
CA LEU A 172 13.58 -12.39 -14.40
C LEU A 172 13.56 -11.42 -15.59
N PHE A 173 13.55 -10.11 -15.31
CA PHE A 173 13.46 -9.05 -16.32
C PHE A 173 14.83 -8.66 -16.90
N GLY A 174 15.92 -9.33 -16.50
CA GLY A 174 17.28 -9.07 -17.01
C GLY A 174 18.19 -8.37 -15.99
N SER A 175 19.37 -7.97 -16.45
CA SER A 175 20.39 -7.33 -15.60
C SER A 175 20.10 -5.86 -15.32
N ASP A 176 19.52 -5.14 -16.29
CA ASP A 176 19.14 -3.73 -16.16
C ASP A 176 17.72 -3.49 -16.71
N PRO A 177 16.67 -3.96 -16.00
CA PRO A 177 15.30 -3.82 -16.47
C PRO A 177 14.77 -2.38 -16.40
N LEU A 178 15.51 -1.47 -15.77
CA LEU A 178 15.14 -0.06 -15.56
C LEU A 178 16.02 0.91 -16.38
N ALA A 179 16.78 0.38 -17.35
CA ALA A 179 17.66 1.16 -18.22
C ALA A 179 16.94 2.35 -18.87
N ALA A 180 17.65 3.45 -19.12
CA ALA A 180 17.07 4.63 -19.76
C ALA A 180 16.55 4.33 -21.17
N ASP A 181 17.38 3.66 -21.97
CA ASP A 181 17.07 3.27 -23.34
C ASP A 181 16.13 2.04 -23.35
N PRO A 182 14.92 2.14 -23.94
CA PRO A 182 14.04 0.98 -24.10
C PRO A 182 14.68 -0.16 -24.90
N ALA A 183 15.64 0.11 -25.79
CA ALA A 183 16.28 -0.91 -26.61
C ALA A 183 17.28 -1.77 -25.83
N SER A 184 17.87 -1.26 -24.74
CA SER A 184 18.79 -2.01 -23.89
C SER A 184 18.08 -2.91 -22.85
N ARG A 185 16.77 -2.71 -22.65
CA ARG A 185 15.93 -3.51 -21.75
C ARG A 185 15.63 -4.88 -22.36
N THR A 186 16.51 -5.84 -22.10
CA THR A 186 16.37 -7.22 -22.57
C THR A 186 16.10 -8.16 -21.40
N GLY A 187 15.18 -9.11 -21.63
CA GLY A 187 14.91 -10.17 -20.67
C GLY A 187 16.07 -11.15 -20.53
N THR A 188 15.90 -12.16 -19.67
CA THR A 188 16.93 -13.17 -19.42
C THR A 188 17.08 -14.15 -20.60
N SER A 189 18.06 -15.06 -20.49
CA SER A 189 18.22 -16.19 -21.42
C SER A 189 16.97 -17.07 -21.51
N TRP A 190 16.16 -17.15 -20.45
CA TRP A 190 14.90 -17.89 -20.42
C TRP A 190 13.85 -17.32 -21.38
N THR A 191 13.90 -16.02 -21.67
CA THR A 191 13.08 -15.35 -22.68
C THR A 191 13.85 -15.06 -23.96
N HIS A 192 14.97 -15.75 -24.19
CA HIS A 192 15.84 -15.56 -25.36
C HIS A 192 16.28 -14.09 -25.58
N GLY A 193 16.45 -13.31 -24.51
CA GLY A 193 16.84 -11.90 -24.62
C GLY A 193 15.78 -11.00 -25.27
N ALA A 194 14.51 -11.42 -25.31
CA ALA A 194 13.42 -10.61 -25.85
C ALA A 194 13.37 -9.22 -25.20
N LYS A 195 13.07 -8.20 -26.00
CA LYS A 195 12.87 -6.83 -25.51
C LYS A 195 11.68 -6.78 -24.56
N LEU A 196 11.83 -6.08 -23.44
CA LEU A 196 10.74 -5.93 -22.48
C LEU A 196 9.61 -5.09 -23.07
N SER A 197 8.39 -5.58 -22.98
CA SER A 197 7.19 -4.80 -23.27
C SER A 197 7.02 -3.66 -22.24
N GLN A 198 6.20 -2.65 -22.58
CA GLN A 198 5.90 -1.55 -21.65
C GLN A 198 5.28 -2.05 -20.34
N ALA A 199 4.39 -3.06 -20.40
CA ALA A 199 3.79 -3.66 -19.22
C ALA A 199 4.82 -4.38 -18.33
N GLU A 200 5.82 -5.04 -18.93
CA GLU A 200 6.92 -5.68 -18.21
C GLU A 200 7.86 -4.65 -17.57
N HIS A 201 8.14 -3.54 -18.27
CA HIS A 201 8.90 -2.43 -17.70
C HIS A 201 8.17 -1.78 -16.51
N ILE A 202 6.87 -1.52 -16.63
CA ILE A 202 6.02 -1.04 -15.52
C ILE A 202 6.09 -2.02 -14.33
N ARG A 203 6.02 -3.34 -14.58
CA ARG A 203 6.17 -4.34 -13.51
C ARG A 203 7.54 -4.29 -12.86
N ALA A 204 8.62 -4.12 -13.62
CA ALA A 204 9.96 -3.99 -13.06
C ALA A 204 10.10 -2.75 -12.16
N ILE A 205 9.52 -1.60 -12.55
CA ILE A 205 9.49 -0.38 -11.73
C ILE A 205 8.76 -0.66 -10.41
N GLY A 206 7.55 -1.24 -10.48
CA GLY A 206 6.77 -1.56 -9.29
C GLY A 206 7.47 -2.54 -8.34
N LEU A 207 8.18 -3.54 -8.89
CA LEU A 207 9.01 -4.46 -8.11
C LEU A 207 10.15 -3.73 -7.40
N SER A 208 10.85 -2.82 -8.10
CA SER A 208 11.92 -2.01 -7.50
C SER A 208 11.37 -1.10 -6.38
N GLN A 209 10.25 -0.42 -6.61
CA GLN A 209 9.59 0.38 -5.58
C GLN A 209 9.28 -0.46 -4.33
N LYS A 210 8.66 -1.63 -4.49
CA LYS A 210 8.30 -2.51 -3.37
C LYS A 210 9.52 -3.08 -2.66
N LEU A 211 10.59 -3.44 -3.38
CA LEU A 211 11.86 -3.86 -2.79
C LEU A 211 12.46 -2.77 -1.90
N GLY A 212 12.47 -1.54 -2.40
CA GLY A 212 12.95 -0.38 -1.65
C GLY A 212 12.16 -0.13 -0.37
N GLN A 213 10.82 -0.20 -0.45
CA GLN A 213 9.93 -0.09 0.70
C GLN A 213 10.14 -1.21 1.73
N LEU A 214 10.28 -2.46 1.30
CA LEU A 214 10.56 -3.58 2.19
C LEU A 214 11.93 -3.44 2.86
N ALA A 215 12.95 -3.03 2.12
CA ALA A 215 14.28 -2.79 2.69
C ALA A 215 14.21 -1.69 3.76
N LEU A 216 13.48 -0.61 3.49
CA LEU A 216 13.24 0.46 4.46
C LEU A 216 12.51 -0.07 5.70
N GLN A 217 11.44 -0.85 5.53
CA GLN A 217 10.70 -1.46 6.64
C GLN A 217 11.59 -2.38 7.49
N ILE A 218 12.42 -3.22 6.87
CA ILE A 218 13.34 -4.12 7.59
C ILE A 218 14.37 -3.29 8.37
N SER A 219 14.88 -2.22 7.77
CA SER A 219 15.87 -1.36 8.41
C SER A 219 15.34 -0.52 9.57
N THR A 220 14.02 -0.33 9.67
CA THR A 220 13.34 0.41 10.76
C THR A 220 12.71 -0.53 11.79
N SER A 221 12.63 -1.82 11.49
CA SER A 221 12.16 -2.84 12.42
C SER A 221 13.05 -2.94 13.66
N SER A 222 12.44 -3.21 14.81
CA SER A 222 13.19 -3.52 16.04
C SER A 222 13.95 -4.84 15.96
N ILE A 223 13.52 -5.75 15.07
CA ILE A 223 14.19 -7.03 14.80
C ILE A 223 14.88 -6.86 13.44
N VAL A 224 16.17 -6.54 13.48
CA VAL A 224 16.97 -6.38 12.26
C VAL A 224 17.40 -7.74 11.77
N GLN A 225 16.84 -8.17 10.64
CA GLN A 225 17.30 -9.35 9.94
C GLN A 225 18.67 -9.04 9.30
N PRO A 226 19.63 -9.97 9.27
CA PRO A 226 20.88 -9.74 8.56
C PRO A 226 20.59 -9.52 7.08
N TYR A 227 21.29 -8.57 6.48
CA TYR A 227 21.19 -8.35 5.05
C TYR A 227 21.79 -9.55 4.30
N PRO A 228 21.13 -10.09 3.26
CA PRO A 228 21.61 -11.25 2.53
C PRO A 228 22.98 -10.97 1.89
N ALA A 229 23.90 -11.93 2.01
CA ALA A 229 25.24 -11.80 1.45
C ALA A 229 25.18 -11.55 -0.06
N GLN A 230 25.86 -10.50 -0.53
CA GLN A 230 25.96 -10.15 -1.94
C GLN A 230 27.33 -10.51 -2.47
N THR A 231 27.37 -11.15 -3.63
CA THR A 231 28.62 -11.53 -4.31
C THR A 231 29.12 -10.45 -5.27
N HIS A 232 28.27 -9.49 -5.65
CA HIS A 232 28.59 -8.45 -6.61
C HIS A 232 28.97 -7.13 -5.90
N PRO A 233 30.09 -6.47 -6.27
CA PRO A 233 30.57 -5.27 -5.58
C PRO A 233 29.60 -4.08 -5.66
N ASP A 234 28.88 -3.96 -6.78
CA ASP A 234 27.95 -2.84 -7.03
C ASP A 234 26.57 -3.01 -6.38
N LYS A 235 26.33 -4.14 -5.71
CA LYS A 235 25.05 -4.38 -5.04
C LYS A 235 25.04 -3.75 -3.63
N PRO A 236 23.89 -3.23 -3.17
CA PRO A 236 23.79 -2.63 -1.85
C PRO A 236 24.20 -3.62 -0.75
N LYS A 237 24.92 -3.13 0.27
CA LYS A 237 25.51 -3.97 1.34
C LYS A 237 24.72 -3.95 2.65
N SER A 238 23.72 -3.08 2.75
CA SER A 238 22.86 -2.95 3.93
C SER A 238 21.42 -2.65 3.51
N TRP A 239 20.47 -2.85 4.42
CA TRP A 239 19.06 -2.53 4.17
C TRP A 239 18.84 -1.05 3.83
N ASN A 240 19.57 -0.13 4.46
CA ASN A 240 19.47 1.30 4.14
C ASN A 240 19.96 1.60 2.72
N GLN A 241 21.10 1.03 2.31
CA GLN A 241 21.60 1.19 0.94
C GLN A 241 20.67 0.53 -0.08
N ALA A 242 20.08 -0.63 0.25
CA ALA A 242 19.12 -1.29 -0.61
C ALA A 242 17.85 -0.46 -0.79
N ALA A 243 17.31 0.11 0.30
CA ALA A 243 16.17 1.01 0.26
C ALA A 243 16.42 2.19 -0.68
N GLU A 244 17.54 2.89 -0.49
CA GLU A 244 17.93 4.03 -1.32
C GLU A 244 18.10 3.64 -2.79
N ALA A 245 18.85 2.57 -3.06
CA ALA A 245 19.16 2.14 -4.43
C ALA A 245 17.87 1.79 -5.19
N TYR A 246 17.03 0.93 -4.63
CA TYR A 246 15.82 0.48 -5.30
C TYR A 246 14.76 1.59 -5.45
N LEU A 247 14.60 2.46 -4.46
CA LEU A 247 13.69 3.62 -4.55
C LEU A 247 14.18 4.65 -5.55
N THR A 248 15.48 4.96 -5.57
CA THR A 248 16.08 5.90 -6.54
C THR A 248 15.97 5.37 -7.97
N SER A 249 16.22 4.07 -8.19
CA SER A 249 16.05 3.45 -9.50
C SER A 249 14.59 3.48 -9.95
N ALA A 250 13.64 3.18 -9.06
CA ALA A 250 12.22 3.26 -9.38
C ALA A 250 11.80 4.69 -9.72
N LEU A 251 12.14 5.66 -8.88
CA LEU A 251 11.87 7.09 -9.09
C LEU A 251 12.42 7.57 -10.43
N THR A 252 13.68 7.25 -10.73
CA THR A 252 14.34 7.63 -11.98
C THR A 252 13.61 7.04 -13.19
N ALA A 253 13.22 5.77 -13.12
CA ALA A 253 12.49 5.10 -14.20
C ALA A 253 11.08 5.68 -14.40
N MET A 254 10.37 6.04 -13.31
CA MET A 254 9.06 6.71 -13.38
C MET A 254 9.17 8.09 -14.03
N LEU A 255 10.14 8.91 -13.61
CA LEU A 255 10.35 10.24 -14.19
C LEU A 255 10.73 10.15 -15.67
N ARG A 256 11.63 9.23 -16.05
CA ARG A 256 11.95 8.99 -17.47
C ARG A 256 10.73 8.56 -18.27
N MET A 257 9.90 7.68 -17.72
CA MET A 257 8.68 7.23 -18.38
C MET A 257 7.72 8.38 -18.61
N GLY A 258 7.43 9.18 -17.58
CA GLY A 258 6.43 10.23 -17.69
C GLY A 258 6.91 11.54 -18.32
N LEU A 259 8.22 11.74 -18.47
CA LEU A 259 8.79 12.86 -19.24
C LEU A 259 9.10 12.49 -20.69
N ALA A 260 9.11 11.20 -21.06
CA ALA A 260 9.39 10.78 -22.44
C ALA A 260 8.28 11.19 -23.42
N THR A 261 7.05 11.36 -22.94
CA THR A 261 5.90 11.86 -23.71
C THR A 261 5.87 13.39 -23.82
N TYR A 262 6.73 14.09 -23.07
CA TYR A 262 6.76 15.54 -23.05
C TYR A 262 7.50 16.09 -24.29
N PRO A 263 6.89 16.98 -25.09
CA PRO A 263 7.49 17.47 -26.31
C PRO A 263 8.75 18.32 -26.00
N ALA A 264 9.85 18.02 -26.69
CA ALA A 264 11.14 18.69 -26.52
C ALA A 264 11.13 20.21 -26.85
N THR A 265 10.00 20.74 -27.31
CA THR A 265 9.83 22.12 -27.77
C THR A 265 9.36 23.11 -26.69
N ILE A 266 9.03 22.66 -25.47
CA ILE A 266 8.60 23.58 -24.39
C ILE A 266 9.84 24.19 -23.72
N THR A 267 10.02 25.50 -23.90
CA THR A 267 11.16 26.31 -23.41
C THR A 267 11.05 26.74 -21.94
N GLY A 268 10.40 25.95 -21.08
CA GLY A 268 10.17 26.26 -19.66
C GLY A 268 10.81 25.27 -18.69
N PRO A 269 10.92 25.62 -17.38
CA PRO A 269 11.35 24.67 -16.37
C PRO A 269 10.35 23.52 -16.27
N VAL A 270 10.87 22.29 -16.22
CA VAL A 270 10.06 21.07 -16.03
C VAL A 270 9.50 21.06 -14.61
N VAL A 271 8.19 21.20 -14.49
CA VAL A 271 7.45 21.08 -13.24
C VAL A 271 6.91 19.67 -13.15
N VAL A 272 7.57 18.81 -12.37
CA VAL A 272 7.26 17.38 -12.27
C VAL A 272 5.77 17.11 -12.05
N GLY A 273 5.05 17.90 -11.24
CA GLY A 273 3.62 17.65 -11.00
C GLY A 273 2.68 17.98 -12.16
N ARG A 274 3.07 18.88 -13.06
CA ARG A 274 2.30 19.25 -14.24
C ARG A 274 2.74 18.44 -15.47
N ASP A 275 4.05 18.26 -15.60
CA ASP A 275 4.68 17.82 -16.86
C ASP A 275 4.92 16.30 -16.90
N VAL A 276 4.82 15.59 -15.78
CA VAL A 276 4.94 14.12 -15.74
C VAL A 276 3.60 13.48 -16.09
N ASP A 277 3.59 12.74 -17.19
CA ASP A 277 2.45 11.96 -17.67
C ASP A 277 2.68 10.46 -17.42
N LEU A 278 2.13 9.95 -16.31
CA LEU A 278 2.22 8.54 -15.93
C LEU A 278 0.89 7.84 -16.18
N PRO A 279 0.89 6.54 -16.53
CA PRO A 279 -0.35 5.81 -16.79
C PRO A 279 -1.23 5.77 -15.54
N ASP A 280 -2.52 6.02 -15.72
CA ASP A 280 -3.49 5.87 -14.64
C ASP A 280 -3.63 4.38 -14.26
N SER A 281 -3.48 4.08 -12.97
CA SER A 281 -3.63 2.72 -12.46
C SER A 281 -5.12 2.33 -12.38
N SER A 282 -5.68 1.89 -13.51
CA SER A 282 -7.01 1.25 -13.54
C SER A 282 -7.02 -0.15 -12.90
N TYR A 283 -5.84 -0.73 -12.61
CA TYR A 283 -5.68 -2.07 -12.05
C TYR A 283 -5.33 -2.04 -10.55
N GLY A 284 -6.25 -2.55 -9.73
CA GLY A 284 -6.35 -2.35 -8.29
C GLY A 284 -5.44 -3.18 -7.37
N ASP A 285 -4.13 -3.25 -7.62
CA ASP A 285 -3.18 -3.77 -6.64
C ASP A 285 -2.35 -2.61 -6.02
N GLU A 286 -2.23 -2.57 -4.69
CA GLU A 286 -1.48 -1.53 -3.97
C GLU A 286 0.05 -1.66 -4.10
N ALA A 287 0.55 -2.80 -4.57
CA ALA A 287 1.99 -3.05 -4.68
C ALA A 287 2.57 -2.59 -6.03
N GLY A 288 3.30 -1.48 -6.01
CA GLY A 288 4.09 -1.01 -7.15
C GLY A 288 3.28 -0.25 -8.21
N ARG A 289 2.52 0.77 -7.78
CA ARG A 289 1.77 1.65 -8.69
C ARG A 289 2.75 2.55 -9.44
N VAL A 290 2.69 2.52 -10.77
CA VAL A 290 3.47 3.38 -11.65
C VAL A 290 2.59 4.54 -12.14
N ASP A 291 1.96 5.23 -11.20
CA ASP A 291 1.09 6.39 -11.43
C ASP A 291 1.58 7.61 -10.63
N LYS A 292 0.92 8.77 -10.74
CA LYS A 292 1.29 9.99 -9.99
C LYS A 292 1.30 9.77 -8.48
N ARG A 293 0.36 8.98 -7.95
CA ARG A 293 0.32 8.60 -6.53
C ARG A 293 1.50 7.73 -6.13
N GLY A 294 1.84 6.74 -6.95
CA GLY A 294 2.99 5.87 -6.81
C GLY A 294 4.31 6.63 -6.82
N LEU A 295 4.42 7.65 -7.68
CA LEU A 295 5.55 8.59 -7.69
C LEU A 295 5.65 9.32 -6.34
N GLY A 296 4.54 9.89 -5.86
CA GLY A 296 4.47 10.54 -4.55
C GLY A 296 4.83 9.62 -3.38
N MET A 297 4.33 8.38 -3.37
CA MET A 297 4.66 7.38 -2.34
C MET A 297 6.14 6.95 -2.39
N THR A 298 6.74 6.90 -3.59
CA THR A 298 8.16 6.60 -3.77
C THR A 298 9.02 7.75 -3.23
N LEU A 299 8.65 9.00 -3.52
CA LEU A 299 9.28 10.20 -2.97
C LEU A 299 9.18 10.26 -1.44
N GLU A 300 8.01 9.95 -0.86
CA GLU A 300 7.83 9.85 0.60
C GLU A 300 8.75 8.78 1.19
N SER A 301 8.77 7.57 0.62
CA SER A 301 9.64 6.49 1.11
C SER A 301 11.12 6.88 1.04
N LEU A 302 11.54 7.55 -0.04
CA LEU A 302 12.91 8.02 -0.19
C LEU A 302 13.23 9.17 0.78
N SER A 303 12.27 10.05 1.06
CA SER A 303 12.41 11.09 2.07
C SER A 303 12.68 10.50 3.46
N GLU A 304 12.06 9.37 3.80
CA GLU A 304 12.33 8.68 5.07
C GLU A 304 13.76 8.12 5.11
N VAL A 305 14.26 7.61 3.99
CA VAL A 305 15.66 7.17 3.88
C VAL A 305 16.61 8.34 4.18
N TYR A 306 16.40 9.50 3.55
CA TYR A 306 17.26 10.69 3.78
C TYR A 306 17.09 11.31 5.16
N ALA A 307 15.87 11.40 5.69
CA ALA A 307 15.63 11.88 7.04
C ALA A 307 16.39 11.04 8.08
N ARG A 308 16.47 9.71 7.88
CA ARG A 308 17.23 8.81 8.75
C ARG A 308 18.75 8.96 8.64
N LYS A 309 19.25 9.49 7.53
CA LYS A 309 20.65 9.90 7.39
C LYS A 309 20.96 11.24 8.06
N GLY A 310 19.94 11.94 8.58
CA GLY A 310 20.05 13.31 9.10
C GLY A 310 19.91 14.39 8.02
N GLU A 311 19.59 14.01 6.78
CA GLU A 311 19.41 14.94 5.66
C GLU A 311 17.95 15.39 5.58
N THR A 312 17.46 16.06 6.63
CA THR A 312 16.05 16.47 6.75
C THR A 312 15.64 17.49 5.70
N ASP A 313 16.57 18.31 5.21
CA ASP A 313 16.30 19.31 4.17
C ASP A 313 15.98 18.63 2.83
N VAL A 314 16.80 17.63 2.44
CA VAL A 314 16.56 16.79 1.25
C VAL A 314 15.26 16.03 1.38
N ALA A 315 14.99 15.45 2.55
CA ALA A 315 13.73 14.76 2.83
C ALA A 315 12.51 15.70 2.70
N GLY A 316 12.60 16.92 3.23
CA GLY A 316 11.57 17.93 3.10
C GLY A 316 11.31 18.32 1.64
N GLN A 317 12.36 18.49 0.84
CA GLN A 317 12.25 18.79 -0.60
C GLN A 317 11.56 17.66 -1.38
N LEU A 318 11.89 16.40 -1.09
CA LEU A 318 11.24 15.24 -1.71
C LEU A 318 9.73 15.20 -1.38
N LEU A 319 9.34 15.53 -0.15
CA LEU A 319 7.94 15.60 0.26
C LEU A 319 7.20 16.78 -0.39
N LEU A 320 7.83 17.94 -0.50
CA LEU A 320 7.27 19.07 -1.24
C LEU A 320 7.07 18.72 -2.73
N GLN A 321 8.02 18.01 -3.31
CA GLN A 321 7.88 17.50 -4.67
C GLN A 321 6.73 16.50 -4.77
N ALA A 322 6.58 15.59 -3.81
CA ALA A 322 5.46 14.65 -3.76
C ALA A 322 4.11 15.36 -3.65
N ILE A 323 4.02 16.42 -2.83
CA ILE A 323 2.81 17.25 -2.71
C ILE A 323 2.49 17.92 -4.03
N SER A 324 3.45 18.58 -4.68
CA SER A 324 3.20 19.25 -5.97
C SER A 324 2.86 18.28 -7.11
N THR A 325 3.29 17.01 -7.02
CA THR A 325 2.88 15.95 -7.94
C THR A 325 1.40 15.61 -7.83
N LEU A 326 0.82 15.68 -6.63
CA LEU A 326 -0.59 15.37 -6.38
C LEU A 326 -1.50 16.60 -6.37
N LEU A 327 -0.93 17.75 -6.03
CA LEU A 327 -1.59 19.05 -5.99
C LEU A 327 -0.80 20.05 -6.83
N PRO A 328 -0.81 19.91 -8.17
CA PRO A 328 -0.10 20.84 -9.03
C PRO A 328 -0.69 22.25 -8.86
N PRO A 329 0.15 23.28 -8.71
CA PRO A 329 -0.31 24.65 -8.67
C PRO A 329 -0.95 25.00 -10.02
N ASN A 330 -2.06 25.75 -9.99
CA ASN A 330 -2.79 26.18 -11.19
C ASN A 330 -3.28 25.01 -12.07
N ALA A 331 -3.65 23.89 -11.45
CA ALA A 331 -4.34 22.81 -12.16
C ALA A 331 -5.69 23.30 -12.68
N ASP A 332 -5.98 23.05 -13.96
CA ASP A 332 -7.27 23.38 -14.58
C ASP A 332 -8.42 22.53 -13.98
N GLU A 333 -8.08 21.34 -13.48
CA GLU A 333 -9.01 20.39 -12.88
C GLU A 333 -8.73 20.21 -11.38
N ILE A 334 -9.81 20.05 -10.62
CA ILE A 334 -9.72 19.74 -9.18
C ILE A 334 -9.17 18.31 -9.04
N PRO A 335 -8.04 18.10 -8.34
CA PRO A 335 -7.46 16.77 -8.18
C PRO A 335 -8.40 15.79 -7.47
N PRO A 336 -8.31 14.47 -7.73
CA PRO A 336 -9.10 13.47 -7.03
C PRO A 336 -8.97 13.58 -5.50
N VAL A 337 -10.07 13.35 -4.77
CA VAL A 337 -10.09 13.43 -3.29
C VAL A 337 -9.00 12.58 -2.64
N ALA A 338 -8.75 11.39 -3.18
CA ALA A 338 -7.69 10.51 -2.70
C ALA A 338 -6.29 11.13 -2.82
N ASP A 339 -6.02 11.90 -3.89
CA ASP A 339 -4.72 12.55 -4.11
C ASP A 339 -4.56 13.78 -3.21
N GLN A 340 -5.64 14.55 -2.99
CA GLN A 340 -5.66 15.64 -2.01
C GLN A 340 -5.36 15.13 -0.59
N CYS A 341 -6.04 14.05 -0.17
CA CYS A 341 -5.83 13.48 1.15
C CYS A 341 -4.48 12.76 1.29
N GLN A 342 -3.92 12.20 0.21
CA GLN A 342 -2.56 11.66 0.20
C GLN A 342 -1.51 12.77 0.31
N ALA A 343 -1.67 13.89 -0.39
CA ALA A 343 -0.80 15.05 -0.24
C ALA A 343 -0.85 15.61 1.19
N ALA A 344 -2.04 15.64 1.80
CA ALA A 344 -2.21 16.01 3.20
C ALA A 344 -1.45 15.07 4.16
N LEU A 345 -1.35 13.76 3.86
CA LEU A 345 -0.50 12.85 4.63
C LEU A 345 0.98 13.26 4.56
N PHE A 346 1.49 13.63 3.39
CA PHE A 346 2.87 14.10 3.25
C PHE A 346 3.14 15.35 4.10
N MET A 347 2.16 16.27 4.22
CA MET A 347 2.27 17.44 5.09
C MET A 347 2.45 17.05 6.57
N THR A 348 1.81 15.96 7.03
CA THR A 348 2.02 15.45 8.40
C THR A 348 3.42 14.88 8.63
N THR A 349 4.06 14.38 7.57
CA THR A 349 5.45 13.92 7.59
C THR A 349 6.40 15.12 7.63
N ILE A 350 6.17 16.16 6.82
CA ILE A 350 6.95 17.42 6.90
C ILE A 350 6.84 18.05 8.29
N SER A 351 5.64 18.13 8.85
CA SER A 351 5.40 18.63 10.21
C SER A 351 6.27 17.91 11.24
N ALA A 352 6.45 16.60 11.09
CA ALA A 352 7.26 15.82 12.02
C ALA A 352 8.75 16.00 11.84
N TYR A 353 9.23 16.13 10.59
CA TYR A 353 10.63 16.44 10.32
C TYR A 353 11.00 17.83 10.82
N ALA A 354 10.11 18.81 10.66
CA ALA A 354 10.30 20.15 11.21
C ALA A 354 10.48 20.13 12.74
N LEU A 355 9.85 19.20 13.45
CA LEU A 355 9.90 19.14 14.91
C LEU A 355 11.21 18.57 15.50
N GLN A 356 12.17 18.13 14.68
CA GLN A 356 13.39 17.49 15.18
C GLN A 356 14.29 18.43 16.00
N SER A 357 14.35 19.72 15.68
CA SER A 357 15.19 20.69 16.42
C SER A 357 14.53 21.23 17.69
N HIS A 358 13.21 21.03 17.85
CA HIS A 358 12.40 21.58 18.93
C HIS A 358 12.53 23.11 19.15
N SER A 359 13.02 23.87 18.16
CA SER A 359 13.09 25.33 18.26
C SER A 359 11.70 25.98 18.15
N PRO A 360 11.50 27.22 18.62
CA PRO A 360 10.24 27.95 18.43
C PRO A 360 9.83 28.05 16.96
N GLU A 361 10.79 28.25 16.06
CA GLU A 361 10.57 28.29 14.61
C GLU A 361 10.13 26.93 14.06
N ALA A 362 10.76 25.84 14.54
CA ALA A 362 10.40 24.47 14.20
C ALA A 362 8.98 24.10 14.67
N ILE A 363 8.61 24.49 15.89
CA ILE A 363 7.26 24.34 16.44
C ILE A 363 6.26 25.09 15.57
N LYS A 364 6.54 26.36 15.21
CA LYS A 364 5.67 27.16 14.34
C LYS A 364 5.53 26.56 12.94
N ALA A 365 6.63 26.09 12.35
CA ALA A 365 6.62 25.42 11.05
C ALA A 365 5.80 24.13 11.09
N SER A 366 6.00 23.29 12.11
CA SER A 366 5.25 22.05 12.31
C SER A 366 3.76 22.27 12.50
N ARG A 367 3.39 23.30 13.28
CA ARG A 367 2.01 23.75 13.48
C ARG A 367 1.36 24.15 12.16
N SER A 368 2.05 24.99 11.37
CA SER A 368 1.58 25.43 10.06
C SER A 368 1.30 24.27 9.10
N TRP A 369 2.21 23.29 9.03
CA TRP A 369 2.01 22.10 8.19
C TRP A 369 0.86 21.20 8.66
N SER A 370 0.69 21.06 9.97
CA SER A 370 -0.43 20.27 10.52
C SER A 370 -1.78 20.94 10.27
N LEU A 371 -1.86 22.27 10.38
CA LEU A 371 -3.06 23.03 10.03
C LEU A 371 -3.38 22.91 8.54
N ARG A 372 -2.38 23.08 7.65
CA ARG A 372 -2.55 22.88 6.20
C ARG A 372 -3.03 21.48 5.84
N CYS A 373 -2.55 20.45 6.54
CA CYS A 373 -3.06 19.09 6.39
C CYS A 373 -4.56 19.02 6.65
N LEU A 374 -5.03 19.54 7.79
CA LEU A 374 -6.45 19.52 8.15
C LEU A 374 -7.31 20.35 7.19
N GLU A 375 -6.84 21.53 6.80
CA GLU A 375 -7.50 22.39 5.82
C GLU A 375 -7.65 21.69 4.46
N SER A 376 -6.58 21.06 3.97
CA SER A 376 -6.59 20.32 2.71
C SER A 376 -7.56 19.14 2.74
N VAL A 377 -7.62 18.39 3.85
CA VAL A 377 -8.58 17.29 4.02
C VAL A 377 -10.02 17.83 4.06
N ASP A 378 -10.29 18.87 4.83
CA ASP A 378 -11.63 19.43 4.95
C ASP A 378 -12.10 20.05 3.61
N HIS A 379 -11.21 20.67 2.85
CA HIS A 379 -11.49 21.15 1.49
C HIS A 379 -11.82 19.99 0.54
N ALA A 380 -11.01 18.92 0.54
CA ALA A 380 -11.25 17.75 -0.29
C ALA A 380 -12.61 17.10 0.00
N LEU A 381 -12.97 16.96 1.28
CA LEU A 381 -14.25 16.40 1.70
C LEU A 381 -15.45 17.30 1.36
N LYS A 382 -15.30 18.62 1.49
CA LYS A 382 -16.35 19.59 1.09
C LYS A 382 -16.61 19.55 -0.42
N ASN A 383 -15.55 19.52 -1.22
CA ASN A 383 -15.66 19.49 -2.68
C ASN A 383 -16.25 18.18 -3.21
N ALA A 384 -16.14 17.09 -2.45
CA ALA A 384 -16.84 15.85 -2.77
C ALA A 384 -18.37 15.97 -2.66
N GLY A 385 -18.91 17.03 -2.04
CA GLY A 385 -20.33 17.42 -2.15
C GLY A 385 -21.33 16.38 -1.65
N GLY A 386 -20.93 15.49 -0.75
CA GLY A 386 -21.79 14.39 -0.27
C GLY A 386 -21.91 13.22 -1.25
N LEU A 387 -21.15 13.21 -2.35
CA LEU A 387 -20.96 12.01 -3.17
C LEU A 387 -20.42 10.88 -2.30
N THR A 388 -20.85 9.65 -2.57
CA THR A 388 -20.28 8.46 -1.95
C THR A 388 -18.83 8.37 -2.37
N LEU A 389 -17.93 8.80 -1.48
CA LEU A 389 -16.50 8.63 -1.65
C LEU A 389 -16.20 7.15 -1.86
N ASN A 390 -15.25 6.86 -2.74
CA ASN A 390 -14.69 5.52 -2.74
C ASN A 390 -14.11 5.23 -1.34
N GLU A 391 -14.22 3.98 -0.90
CA GLU A 391 -13.81 3.57 0.44
C GLU A 391 -12.34 3.92 0.71
N SER A 392 -11.49 3.81 -0.33
CA SER A 392 -10.08 4.15 -0.25
C SER A 392 -9.80 5.63 0.01
N ALA A 393 -10.49 6.57 -0.65
CA ALA A 393 -10.33 8.00 -0.36
C ALA A 393 -10.82 8.35 1.04
N ALA A 394 -11.97 7.79 1.45
CA ALA A 394 -12.50 8.02 2.80
C ALA A 394 -11.51 7.57 3.88
N VAL A 395 -10.89 6.40 3.71
CA VAL A 395 -9.85 5.89 4.60
C VAL A 395 -8.61 6.79 4.59
N LEU A 396 -8.14 7.23 3.41
CA LEU A 396 -6.99 8.13 3.30
C LEU A 396 -7.23 9.48 3.99
N CYS A 397 -8.37 10.11 3.75
CA CYS A 397 -8.74 11.38 4.37
C CYS A 397 -8.88 11.25 5.90
N GLY A 398 -9.52 10.17 6.38
CA GLY A 398 -9.65 9.92 7.81
C GLY A 398 -8.29 9.68 8.49
N ARG A 399 -7.36 8.99 7.80
CA ARG A 399 -5.97 8.82 8.27
C ARG A 399 -5.21 10.14 8.30
N ALA A 400 -5.30 10.95 7.24
CA ALA A 400 -4.67 12.27 7.19
C ALA A 400 -5.17 13.17 8.33
N LYS A 401 -6.50 13.23 8.52
CA LYS A 401 -7.13 13.99 9.61
C LYS A 401 -6.64 13.51 10.98
N SER A 402 -6.58 12.19 11.18
CA SER A 402 -6.07 11.62 12.42
C SER A 402 -4.62 12.05 12.71
N MET A 403 -3.73 11.92 11.73
CA MET A 403 -2.31 12.26 11.90
C MET A 403 -2.09 13.77 12.07
N GLY A 404 -2.81 14.61 11.32
CA GLY A 404 -2.77 16.06 11.45
C GLY A 404 -3.21 16.53 12.84
N SER A 405 -4.35 16.02 13.33
CA SER A 405 -4.83 16.30 14.69
C SER A 405 -3.85 15.78 15.75
N PHE A 406 -3.28 14.59 15.57
CA PHE A 406 -2.31 14.06 16.52
C PHE A 406 -1.06 14.94 16.62
N ASN A 407 -0.51 15.42 15.50
CA ASN A 407 0.62 16.34 15.49
C ASN A 407 0.29 17.65 16.23
N LEU A 408 -0.91 18.22 16.03
CA LEU A 408 -1.35 19.40 16.80
C LEU A 408 -1.47 19.11 18.29
N GLY A 409 -2.02 17.97 18.67
CA GLY A 409 -2.09 17.55 20.08
C GLY A 409 -0.72 17.48 20.73
N MET A 410 0.27 16.92 20.03
CA MET A 410 1.68 16.89 20.50
C MET A 410 2.26 18.30 20.66
N LEU A 411 1.94 19.23 19.77
CA LEU A 411 2.42 20.62 19.84
C LEU A 411 1.82 21.38 21.03
N GLU A 412 0.51 21.24 21.25
CA GLU A 412 -0.14 21.85 22.42
C GLU A 412 0.35 21.21 23.73
N GLU A 413 0.64 19.91 23.73
CA GLU A 413 1.27 19.23 24.88
C GLU A 413 2.67 19.81 25.18
N ILE A 414 3.51 20.03 24.17
CA ILE A 414 4.84 20.66 24.33
C ILE A 414 4.70 22.07 24.93
N GLU A 415 3.68 22.82 24.53
CA GLU A 415 3.38 24.16 25.04
C GLU A 415 2.61 24.15 26.38
N SER A 416 2.42 22.98 27.00
CA SER A 416 1.69 22.80 28.27
C SER A 416 0.21 23.23 28.23
N LYS A 417 -0.40 23.23 27.04
CA LYS A 417 -1.83 23.53 26.82
C LYS A 417 -2.64 22.23 26.83
N VAL A 418 -2.79 21.67 28.02
CA VAL A 418 -3.39 20.34 28.24
C VAL A 418 -4.84 20.22 27.71
N PRO A 419 -5.75 21.19 27.93
CA PRO A 419 -7.11 21.10 27.40
C PRO A 419 -7.15 21.02 25.87
N GLU A 420 -6.36 21.83 25.19
CA GLU A 420 -6.25 21.88 23.73
C GLU A 420 -5.61 20.60 23.18
N ALA A 421 -4.54 20.11 23.83
CA ALA A 421 -3.90 18.85 23.49
C ALA A 421 -4.89 17.67 23.58
N THR A 422 -5.70 17.64 24.65
CA THR A 422 -6.74 16.62 24.87
C THR A 422 -7.77 16.63 23.74
N ALA A 423 -8.29 17.80 23.38
CA ALA A 423 -9.26 17.95 22.30
C ALA A 423 -8.71 17.44 20.96
N TYR A 424 -7.45 17.75 20.64
CA TYR A 424 -6.81 17.27 19.41
C TYR A 424 -6.57 15.76 19.42
N PHE A 425 -6.16 15.16 20.55
CA PHE A 425 -5.98 13.72 20.63
C PHE A 425 -7.31 12.96 20.55
N GLU A 426 -8.40 13.49 21.11
CA GLU A 426 -9.75 12.93 20.91
C GLU A 426 -10.18 13.00 19.44
N GLN A 427 -9.94 14.14 18.78
CA GLN A 427 -10.20 14.29 17.35
C GLN A 427 -9.38 13.28 16.51
N ALA A 428 -8.10 13.09 16.87
CA ALA A 428 -7.22 12.15 16.22
C ALA A 428 -7.72 10.70 16.37
N PHE A 429 -8.14 10.31 17.59
CA PHE A 429 -8.70 9.00 17.88
C PHE A 429 -9.99 8.74 17.10
N ASN A 430 -10.92 9.69 17.11
CA ASN A 430 -12.20 9.56 16.42
C ASN A 430 -12.02 9.42 14.90
N SER A 431 -11.10 10.19 14.31
CA SER A 431 -10.76 10.10 12.90
C SER A 431 -10.10 8.77 12.56
N ALA A 432 -9.18 8.30 13.41
CA ALA A 432 -8.53 6.99 13.26
C ALA A 432 -9.53 5.84 13.33
N LYS A 433 -10.50 5.91 14.25
CA LYS A 433 -11.55 4.92 14.43
C LYS A 433 -12.44 4.82 13.19
N LYS A 434 -12.90 5.96 12.66
CA LYS A 434 -13.71 6.03 11.43
C LYS A 434 -12.97 5.47 10.21
N ALA A 435 -11.66 5.70 10.13
CA ALA A 435 -10.81 5.21 9.04
C ALA A 435 -10.34 3.76 9.20
N GLY A 436 -10.66 3.08 10.31
CA GLY A 436 -10.10 1.76 10.63
C GLY A 436 -8.59 1.77 10.90
N PHE A 437 -7.99 2.95 11.16
CA PHE A 437 -6.55 3.12 11.38
C PHE A 437 -6.15 2.74 12.81
N GLN A 438 -5.95 1.45 13.05
CA GLN A 438 -5.71 0.87 14.39
C GLN A 438 -4.51 1.48 15.13
N ARG A 439 -3.42 1.74 14.42
CA ARG A 439 -2.22 2.34 15.04
C ARG A 439 -2.48 3.76 15.52
N GLY A 440 -3.13 4.60 14.71
CA GLY A 440 -3.51 5.96 15.12
C GLY A 440 -4.46 5.97 16.31
N GLN A 441 -5.37 5.00 16.40
CA GLN A 441 -6.23 4.83 17.58
C GLN A 441 -5.40 4.56 18.84
N LYS A 442 -4.44 3.62 18.75
CA LYS A 442 -3.56 3.28 19.87
C LYS A 442 -2.71 4.47 20.32
N GLU A 443 -2.03 5.14 19.38
CA GLU A 443 -1.17 6.29 19.67
C GLU A 443 -1.95 7.44 20.32
N ALA A 444 -3.16 7.75 19.81
CA ALA A 444 -4.02 8.76 20.39
C ALA A 444 -4.50 8.40 21.81
N ILE A 445 -4.89 7.14 22.04
CA ILE A 445 -5.26 6.66 23.39
C ILE A 445 -4.07 6.75 24.35
N ASP A 446 -2.88 6.34 23.92
CA ASP A 446 -1.68 6.38 24.75
C ASP A 446 -1.30 7.83 25.10
N ALA A 447 -1.52 8.79 24.19
CA ALA A 447 -1.37 10.22 24.46
C ALA A 447 -2.40 10.75 25.47
N LEU A 448 -3.68 10.40 25.32
CA LEU A 448 -4.72 10.79 26.28
C LEU A 448 -4.45 10.24 27.70
N ARG A 449 -4.02 8.97 27.80
CA ARG A 449 -3.63 8.37 29.09
C ARG A 449 -2.49 9.12 29.76
N ARG A 450 -1.49 9.55 28.96
CA ARG A 450 -0.34 10.31 29.44
C ARG A 450 -0.77 11.67 30.00
N LEU A 451 -1.66 12.39 29.32
CA LEU A 451 -2.19 13.68 29.80
C LEU A 451 -3.00 13.55 31.09
N HIS A 452 -3.76 12.46 31.25
CA HIS A 452 -4.60 12.23 32.44
C HIS A 452 -3.84 11.61 33.62
N GLY A 453 -2.52 11.42 33.54
CA GLY A 453 -1.70 10.85 34.62
C GLY A 453 -1.97 9.37 34.91
N THR A 454 -2.79 8.70 34.10
CA THR A 454 -2.95 7.24 34.15
C THR A 454 -1.70 6.60 33.57
N ARG A 455 -0.88 5.95 34.41
CA ARG A 455 0.32 5.23 33.95
C ARG A 455 -0.05 4.28 32.79
N PRO A 456 0.81 4.17 31.76
CA PRO A 456 0.56 3.24 30.66
C PRO A 456 0.50 1.81 31.20
N VAL A 457 -0.52 1.06 30.78
CA VAL A 457 -0.65 -0.38 31.04
C VAL A 457 0.57 -1.05 30.42
N THR A 458 1.47 -1.54 31.26
CA THR A 458 2.68 -2.22 30.78
C THR A 458 2.29 -3.58 30.25
N ARG A 459 3.09 -4.12 29.31
CA ARG A 459 2.85 -5.44 28.71
C ARG A 459 2.91 -6.60 29.73
N SER A 460 3.24 -6.32 30.99
CA SER A 460 3.14 -7.23 32.14
C SER A 460 1.71 -7.39 32.67
N ASP A 461 0.79 -6.52 32.28
CA ASP A 461 -0.55 -6.42 32.83
C ASP A 461 -1.62 -7.02 31.89
N ILE A 462 -1.18 -7.62 30.77
CA ILE A 462 -1.96 -8.39 29.78
C ILE A 462 -1.31 -9.76 29.69
#